data_AF-A0A629S220-F1
#
_entry.id   AF-A0A629S220-F1
#
_cell.length_a   1.000
_cell.length_b   1.000
_cell.length_c   1.000
_cell.angle_alpha   90.00
_cell.angle_beta   90.00
_cell.angle_gamma   90.00
#
_symmetry.space_group_name_H-M   'P 1'
#
loop_
_entity.id
_entity.type
_entity.pdbx_description
1 polymer ?
#
loop_
_entity_poly.entity_id
_entity_poly.type
_entity_poly.pdbx_seq_one_letter_code
_entity_poly.pdbx_strand_id
1 'polypeptide(L)'
;MISGRYGLRLTDKDESKLKIMCSSLPGSEVVAVTDNVRYVSLLISDRQNNVACVLLDIDEFLIEKKMYLPEIPWLQVPLNYIVQWLKNIGLQFVINETTWNTQQVTIPKNIPKKMLRLPSKPVSLLCAEWPLWNKPHPFIVHDELTFELRFVLGYSVLSLNDLINIVPGDIVIIECANARIMTGQYVLYEFAYDEEKGGVVGNMVNTNTGVQGEKEDIQFEWCDLPVDVEFVLDKLTISLSELEKISVGDTLSLAVNAEKNIKIYINKKLLAIGELVEIDNGMLAVEVTQVSGRKNVE
;
A
#
# COMPACT_ATOMS: atom_id res chain seq x y z
N MET A 1 21.63 9.87 9.04
CA MET A 1 20.57 10.62 8.32
C MET A 1 20.00 9.73 7.22
N ILE A 2 18.94 8.98 7.50
CA ILE A 2 18.07 8.38 6.47
C ILE A 2 16.65 8.54 7.03
N SER A 3 16.03 9.69 6.73
CA SER A 3 14.63 9.94 7.04
C SER A 3 13.81 9.36 5.89
N GLY A 4 13.50 8.08 5.97
CA GLY A 4 12.57 7.41 5.06
C GLY A 4 11.15 7.86 5.41
N ARG A 5 10.67 8.88 4.71
CA ARG A 5 9.28 9.35 4.79
C ARG A 5 8.38 8.36 4.04
N TYR A 6 7.81 7.40 4.76
CA TYR A 6 6.76 6.53 4.24
C TYR A 6 5.42 6.94 4.84
N GLY A 7 4.85 8.01 4.29
CA GLY A 7 3.41 8.26 4.41
C GLY A 7 2.71 7.42 3.33
N LEU A 8 1.84 6.51 3.73
CA LEU A 8 0.94 5.83 2.80
C LEU A 8 -0.02 6.89 2.25
N ARG A 9 0.24 7.36 1.02
CA ARG A 9 -0.72 8.16 0.27
C ARG A 9 -1.52 7.22 -0.59
N LEU A 10 -2.85 7.23 -0.46
CA LEU A 10 -3.71 6.71 -1.52
C LEU A 10 -3.47 7.57 -2.76
N THR A 11 -2.61 7.09 -3.67
CA THR A 11 -2.52 7.62 -5.02
C THR A 11 -3.58 6.97 -5.89
N ASP A 12 -3.97 7.68 -6.96
CA ASP A 12 -4.86 7.20 -8.01
C ASP A 12 -4.54 5.73 -8.36
N LYS A 13 -5.56 4.88 -8.44
CA LYS A 13 -5.43 3.41 -8.56
C LYS A 13 -4.56 3.02 -9.76
N ASP A 14 -4.70 3.76 -10.86
CA ASP A 14 -3.91 3.57 -12.08
C ASP A 14 -2.43 3.97 -11.87
N GLU A 15 -2.15 4.98 -11.06
CA GLU A 15 -0.79 5.41 -10.74
C GLU A 15 -0.10 4.45 -9.77
N SER A 16 -0.83 3.88 -8.81
CA SER A 16 -0.33 2.85 -7.90
C SER A 16 0.06 1.59 -8.67
N LYS A 17 -0.78 1.13 -9.61
CA LYS A 17 -0.50 -0.02 -10.49
C LYS A 17 0.76 0.20 -11.35
N LEU A 18 0.89 1.37 -11.97
CA LEU A 18 2.06 1.71 -12.79
C LEU A 18 3.36 1.76 -11.96
N LYS A 19 3.32 2.27 -10.73
CA LYS A 19 4.48 2.28 -9.82
C LYS A 19 4.91 0.88 -9.41
N ILE A 20 3.96 -0.01 -9.12
CA ILE A 20 4.26 -1.41 -8.81
C ILE A 20 4.93 -2.09 -10.01
N MET A 21 4.37 -1.92 -11.21
CA MET A 21 4.98 -2.47 -12.44
C MET A 21 6.37 -1.89 -12.73
N CYS A 22 6.58 -0.60 -12.48
CA CYS A 22 7.90 0.04 -12.62
C CYS A 22 8.94 -0.59 -11.69
N SER A 23 8.54 -1.02 -10.49
CA SER A 23 9.43 -1.68 -9.54
C SER A 23 9.82 -3.10 -9.95
N SER A 24 8.96 -3.79 -10.71
CA SER A 24 9.22 -5.17 -11.15
C SER A 24 9.99 -5.25 -12.47
N LEU A 25 10.00 -4.19 -13.29
CA LEU A 25 10.65 -4.17 -14.60
C LEU A 25 11.90 -3.25 -14.59
N PRO A 26 13.12 -3.81 -14.52
CA PRO A 26 14.35 -3.03 -14.47
C PRO A 26 14.47 -2.03 -15.64
N GLY A 27 14.86 -0.79 -15.33
CA GLY A 27 15.06 0.28 -16.31
C GLY A 27 13.78 0.88 -16.89
N SER A 28 12.60 0.49 -16.38
CA SER A 28 11.33 1.09 -16.77
C SER A 28 11.05 2.37 -15.99
N GLU A 29 10.22 3.24 -16.56
CA GLU A 29 9.87 4.54 -15.97
C GLU A 29 8.40 4.87 -16.24
N VAL A 30 7.70 5.45 -15.26
CA VAL A 30 6.35 5.98 -15.48
C VAL A 30 6.46 7.35 -16.15
N VAL A 31 5.97 7.45 -17.38
CA VAL A 31 6.05 8.67 -18.19
C VAL A 31 4.65 9.21 -18.50
N ALA A 32 4.54 10.53 -18.61
CA ALA A 32 3.35 11.16 -19.17
C ALA A 32 3.35 10.98 -20.69
N VAL A 33 2.19 10.65 -21.26
CA VAL A 33 2.04 10.51 -22.71
C VAL A 33 1.74 11.86 -23.33
N THR A 34 2.43 12.18 -24.43
CA THR A 34 2.35 13.49 -25.08
C THR A 34 1.49 13.45 -26.33
N ASP A 35 0.54 14.38 -26.46
CA ASP A 35 -0.39 14.44 -27.61
C ASP A 35 0.28 14.74 -28.96
N ASN A 36 1.51 15.29 -28.95
CA ASN A 36 2.25 15.66 -30.15
C ASN A 36 3.03 14.49 -30.80
N VAL A 37 2.91 13.27 -30.26
CA VAL A 37 3.61 12.08 -30.76
C VAL A 37 2.64 11.17 -31.51
N ARG A 38 3.10 10.62 -32.64
CA ARG A 38 2.30 9.73 -33.47
C ARG A 38 2.43 8.28 -32.99
N TYR A 39 1.55 7.90 -32.07
CA TYR A 39 1.56 6.54 -31.53
C TYR A 39 0.88 5.52 -32.45
N VAL A 40 1.48 4.34 -32.54
CA VAL A 40 0.90 3.14 -33.15
C VAL A 40 0.74 2.07 -32.07
N SER A 41 -0.43 1.41 -32.02
CA SER A 41 -0.66 0.31 -31.10
C SER A 41 -0.22 -1.01 -31.72
N LEU A 42 0.59 -1.75 -30.99
CA LEU A 42 1.09 -3.07 -31.37
C LEU A 42 0.58 -4.11 -30.37
N LEU A 43 0.00 -5.18 -30.89
CA LEU A 43 -0.16 -6.42 -30.14
C LEU A 43 1.08 -7.25 -30.39
N ILE A 44 1.85 -7.54 -29.35
CA ILE A 44 3.10 -8.32 -29.45
C ILE A 44 2.97 -9.61 -28.65
N SER A 45 3.65 -10.67 -29.10
CA SER A 45 3.75 -11.91 -28.33
C SER A 45 5.14 -12.53 -28.34
N ASP A 46 5.47 -13.24 -27.27
CA ASP A 46 6.72 -13.99 -27.15
C ASP A 46 6.56 -15.45 -27.61
N ARG A 47 7.63 -16.25 -27.47
CA ARG A 47 7.61 -17.68 -27.79
C ARG A 47 6.77 -18.53 -26.84
N GLN A 48 6.42 -18.01 -25.67
CA GLN A 48 5.56 -18.67 -24.68
C GLN A 48 4.08 -18.30 -24.87
N ASN A 49 3.76 -17.56 -25.94
CA ASN A 49 2.42 -17.09 -26.26
C ASN A 49 1.85 -16.08 -25.23
N ASN A 50 2.74 -15.44 -24.46
CA ASN A 50 2.35 -14.27 -23.67
C ASN A 50 2.08 -13.12 -24.63
N VAL A 51 1.05 -12.33 -24.34
CA VAL A 51 0.62 -11.22 -25.22
C VAL A 51 0.65 -9.91 -24.43
N ALA A 52 1.14 -8.85 -25.07
CA ALA A 52 1.12 -7.49 -24.53
C ALA A 52 0.61 -6.50 -25.57
N CYS A 53 -0.12 -5.48 -25.11
CA CYS A 53 -0.47 -4.32 -25.93
C CYS A 53 0.47 -3.16 -25.60
N VAL A 54 1.20 -2.68 -26.59
CA VAL A 54 2.18 -1.60 -26.44
C VAL A 54 1.91 -0.48 -27.44
N LEU A 55 2.34 0.73 -27.11
CA LEU A 55 2.42 1.85 -28.03
C LEU A 55 3.86 2.05 -28.47
N LEU A 56 4.01 2.27 -29.76
CA LEU A 56 5.25 2.63 -30.42
C LEU A 56 5.17 4.10 -30.83
N ASP A 57 6.17 4.90 -30.44
CA ASP A 57 6.45 6.16 -31.13
C ASP A 57 6.99 5.82 -32.52
N ILE A 58 6.17 6.06 -33.54
CA ILE A 58 6.52 5.68 -34.91
C ILE A 58 7.65 6.54 -35.46
N ASP A 59 7.75 7.79 -35.03
CA ASP A 59 8.74 8.73 -35.54
C ASP A 59 10.12 8.39 -34.98
N GLU A 60 10.20 8.10 -33.68
CA GLU A 60 11.42 7.58 -33.04
C GLU A 60 11.88 6.27 -33.73
N PHE A 61 10.94 5.35 -33.97
CA PHE A 61 11.24 4.07 -34.62
C PHE A 61 11.82 4.23 -36.03
N LEU A 62 11.19 5.07 -36.87
CA LEU A 62 11.60 5.27 -38.25
C LEU A 62 12.99 5.92 -38.35
N ILE A 63 13.28 6.86 -37.45
CA ILE A 63 14.60 7.50 -37.32
C ILE A 63 15.65 6.47 -36.90
N GLU A 64 15.39 5.70 -35.84
CA GLU A 64 16.33 4.71 -35.31
C GLU A 64 16.65 3.62 -36.34
N LYS A 65 15.64 3.18 -37.09
CA LYS A 65 15.82 2.21 -38.18
C LYS A 65 16.45 2.79 -39.44
N LYS A 66 16.73 4.09 -39.47
CA LYS A 66 17.27 4.81 -40.65
C LYS A 66 16.46 4.53 -41.91
N MET A 67 15.14 4.47 -41.75
CA MET A 67 14.23 4.24 -42.86
C MET A 67 13.97 5.58 -43.54
N TYR A 68 14.23 5.67 -44.84
CA TYR A 68 14.00 6.88 -45.63
C TYR A 68 13.12 6.56 -46.82
N LEU A 69 12.06 7.35 -47.01
CA LEU A 69 11.33 7.39 -48.26
C LEU A 69 12.04 8.38 -49.19
N PRO A 70 12.22 8.05 -50.49
CA PRO A 70 12.63 9.06 -51.45
C PRO A 70 11.56 10.16 -51.51
N GLU A 71 11.99 11.41 -51.41
CA GLU A 71 11.22 12.64 -51.65
C GLU A 71 10.14 13.03 -50.62
N ILE A 72 9.70 12.15 -49.71
CA ILE A 72 8.62 12.45 -48.74
C ILE A 72 9.09 12.25 -47.29
N PRO A 73 9.02 13.28 -46.42
CA PRO A 73 9.26 13.12 -44.99
C PRO A 73 8.19 12.25 -44.33
N TRP A 74 8.61 11.32 -43.46
CA TRP A 74 7.70 10.41 -42.73
C TRP A 74 6.60 11.13 -41.95
N LEU A 75 6.87 12.34 -41.44
CA LEU A 75 5.89 13.17 -40.74
C LEU A 75 4.67 13.53 -41.59
N GLN A 76 4.85 13.62 -42.92
CA GLN A 76 3.79 13.94 -43.87
C GLN A 76 2.98 12.70 -44.29
N VAL A 77 3.47 11.50 -44.00
CA VAL A 77 2.78 10.25 -44.34
C VAL A 77 1.66 10.01 -43.33
N PRO A 78 0.39 9.85 -43.77
CA PRO A 78 -0.71 9.61 -42.85
C PRO A 78 -0.57 8.29 -42.09
N LEU A 79 -0.97 8.29 -40.81
CA LEU A 79 -0.74 7.17 -39.88
C LEU A 79 -1.39 5.86 -40.36
N ASN A 80 -2.54 5.94 -41.04
CA ASN A 80 -3.22 4.76 -41.60
C ASN A 80 -2.38 4.06 -42.68
N TYR A 81 -1.65 4.79 -43.52
CA TYR A 81 -0.73 4.21 -44.49
C TYR A 81 0.45 3.54 -43.79
N ILE A 82 1.02 4.20 -42.79
CA ILE A 82 2.13 3.63 -42.00
C ILE A 82 1.68 2.34 -41.32
N VAL A 83 0.50 2.31 -40.71
CA VAL A 83 -0.07 1.11 -40.07
C VAL A 83 -0.22 -0.03 -41.08
N GLN A 84 -0.75 0.23 -42.28
CA GLN A 84 -0.88 -0.81 -43.31
C GLN A 84 0.48 -1.33 -43.79
N TRP A 85 1.46 -0.44 -43.90
CA TRP A 85 2.82 -0.79 -44.29
C TRP A 85 3.51 -1.64 -43.21
N LEU A 86 3.44 -1.25 -41.93
CA LEU A 86 4.02 -1.98 -40.81
C LEU A 86 3.47 -3.41 -40.68
N LYS A 87 2.19 -3.63 -40.99
CA LYS A 87 1.59 -4.99 -41.01
C LYS A 87 2.33 -5.95 -41.93
N ASN A 88 2.92 -5.45 -43.01
CA ASN A 88 3.59 -6.28 -44.02
C ASN A 88 5.07 -6.53 -43.72
N ILE A 89 5.65 -5.85 -42.72
CA ILE A 89 7.10 -5.90 -42.45
C ILE A 89 7.44 -6.90 -41.34
N GLY A 90 6.51 -7.17 -40.43
CA GLY A 90 6.77 -8.03 -39.28
C GLY A 90 7.79 -7.40 -38.34
N LEU A 91 7.32 -6.69 -37.31
CA LEU A 91 8.22 -6.04 -36.35
C LEU A 91 8.62 -7.00 -35.23
N GLN A 92 9.85 -6.82 -34.75
CA GLN A 92 10.41 -7.57 -33.64
C GLN A 92 11.06 -6.62 -32.64
N PHE A 93 10.79 -6.86 -31.36
CA PHE A 93 11.33 -6.10 -30.25
C PHE A 93 12.03 -7.03 -29.25
N VAL A 94 13.11 -6.54 -28.63
CA VAL A 94 13.80 -7.25 -27.55
C VAL A 94 13.56 -6.49 -26.25
N ILE A 95 12.94 -7.16 -25.28
CA ILE A 95 12.50 -6.61 -24.00
C ILE A 95 12.95 -7.59 -22.93
N ASN A 96 13.82 -7.15 -22.01
CA ASN A 96 14.44 -8.03 -20.99
C ASN A 96 14.99 -9.34 -21.59
N GLU A 97 15.84 -9.21 -22.63
CA GLU A 97 16.47 -10.33 -23.36
C GLU A 97 15.49 -11.27 -24.09
N THR A 98 14.18 -11.02 -23.98
CA THR A 98 13.13 -11.82 -24.62
C THR A 98 12.74 -11.18 -25.93
N THR A 99 12.60 -12.00 -26.97
CA THR A 99 12.11 -11.58 -28.29
C THR A 99 10.58 -11.58 -28.31
N TRP A 100 10.00 -10.45 -28.71
CA TRP A 100 8.58 -10.25 -28.92
C TRP A 100 8.32 -9.93 -30.39
N ASN A 101 7.35 -10.61 -30.99
CA ASN A 101 6.95 -10.43 -32.39
C ASN A 101 5.61 -9.74 -32.47
N THR A 102 5.46 -8.81 -33.40
CA THR A 102 4.20 -8.13 -33.63
C THR A 102 3.20 -9.04 -34.33
N GLN A 103 2.05 -9.21 -33.68
CA GLN A 103 0.88 -9.94 -34.17
C GLN A 103 -0.10 -9.01 -34.88
N GLN A 104 -0.29 -7.81 -34.35
CA GLN A 104 -1.24 -6.84 -34.90
C GLN A 104 -0.70 -5.42 -34.77
N VAL A 105 -1.02 -4.59 -35.77
CA VAL A 105 -0.73 -3.16 -35.79
C VAL A 105 -2.04 -2.39 -36.01
N THR A 106 -2.36 -1.46 -35.12
CA THR A 106 -3.59 -0.65 -35.18
C THR A 106 -3.32 0.81 -34.78
N ILE A 107 -4.26 1.69 -35.12
CA ILE A 107 -4.26 3.07 -34.62
C ILE A 107 -4.90 3.05 -33.22
N PRO A 108 -4.24 3.59 -32.19
CA PRO A 108 -4.81 3.60 -30.83
C PRO A 108 -6.08 4.46 -30.79
N LYS A 109 -7.15 3.94 -30.18
CA LYS A 109 -8.42 4.66 -30.02
C LYS A 109 -8.46 5.54 -28.78
N ASN A 110 -7.82 5.10 -27.70
CA ASN A 110 -7.72 5.81 -26.45
C ASN A 110 -6.31 5.58 -25.88
N ILE A 111 -5.66 6.66 -25.47
CA ILE A 111 -4.29 6.64 -24.96
C ILE A 111 -4.35 7.17 -23.51
N PRO A 112 -3.95 6.36 -22.52
CA PRO A 112 -3.86 6.81 -21.14
C PRO A 112 -2.89 7.99 -20.99
N LYS A 113 -3.16 8.89 -20.03
CA LYS A 113 -2.30 10.07 -19.78
C LYS A 113 -0.92 9.72 -19.22
N LYS A 114 -0.80 8.57 -18.55
CA LYS A 114 0.45 8.04 -18.00
C LYS A 114 0.59 6.58 -18.41
N MET A 115 1.80 6.19 -18.79
CA MET A 115 2.12 4.83 -19.20
C MET A 115 3.52 4.46 -18.73
N LEU A 116 3.80 3.16 -18.69
CA LEU A 116 5.13 2.66 -18.37
C LEU A 116 5.97 2.63 -19.64
N ARG A 117 7.11 3.33 -19.64
CA ARG A 117 8.14 3.23 -20.68
C ARG A 117 9.02 2.03 -20.39
N LEU A 118 9.03 1.07 -21.31
CA LEU A 118 9.80 -0.14 -21.27
C LEU A 118 11.11 0.06 -22.04
N PRO A 119 12.27 -0.28 -21.44
CA PRO A 119 13.53 -0.32 -22.17
C PRO A 119 13.50 -1.49 -23.15
N SER A 120 13.44 -1.17 -24.43
CA SER A 120 13.38 -2.16 -25.49
C SER A 120 14.26 -1.78 -26.67
N LYS A 121 14.66 -2.79 -27.45
CA LYS A 121 15.34 -2.58 -28.74
C LYS A 121 14.38 -2.90 -29.87
N PRO A 122 14.37 -2.15 -30.98
CA PRO A 122 15.28 -1.04 -31.30
C PRO A 122 15.01 0.26 -30.53
N VAL A 123 13.75 0.55 -30.21
CA VAL A 123 13.32 1.76 -29.50
C VAL A 123 12.51 1.38 -28.27
N SER A 124 12.31 2.35 -27.37
CA SER A 124 11.47 2.17 -26.19
C SER A 124 10.00 1.99 -26.58
N LEU A 125 9.27 1.21 -25.80
CA LEU A 125 7.84 0.98 -25.98
C LEU A 125 7.09 1.50 -24.76
N LEU A 126 5.85 1.94 -24.95
CA LEU A 126 4.97 2.32 -23.84
C LEU A 126 3.93 1.22 -23.61
N CYS A 127 3.66 0.86 -22.36
CA CYS A 127 2.58 -0.06 -22.03
C CYS A 127 1.73 0.47 -20.87
N ALA A 128 0.42 0.26 -20.94
CA ALA A 128 -0.47 0.46 -19.79
C ALA A 128 -0.44 -0.76 -18.87
N GLU A 129 -0.29 -1.94 -19.47
CA GLU A 129 -0.23 -3.22 -18.78
C GLU A 129 0.88 -4.06 -19.41
N TRP A 130 1.60 -4.79 -18.57
CA TRP A 130 2.63 -5.72 -18.99
C TRP A 130 2.23 -7.11 -18.50
N PRO A 131 2.38 -8.17 -19.31
CA PRO A 131 2.22 -9.53 -18.83
C PRO A 131 3.35 -9.82 -17.84
N LEU A 132 3.09 -9.52 -16.57
CA LEU A 132 3.99 -9.81 -15.47
C LEU A 132 4.24 -11.32 -15.47
N TRP A 133 5.52 -11.68 -15.43
CA TRP A 133 6.01 -13.04 -15.67
C TRP A 133 5.21 -14.13 -14.95
N ASN A 134 4.72 -15.08 -15.72
CA ASN A 134 4.17 -16.35 -15.24
C ASN A 134 5.28 -17.33 -14.77
N LYS A 135 6.32 -16.81 -14.10
CA LYS A 135 7.25 -17.63 -13.32
C LYS A 135 6.83 -17.51 -11.85
N PRO A 136 6.73 -18.60 -11.09
CA PRO A 136 6.45 -18.55 -9.66
C PRO A 136 7.70 -18.05 -8.92
N HIS A 137 8.01 -16.77 -9.07
CA HIS A 137 8.55 -16.05 -7.93
C HIS A 137 7.35 -15.72 -7.04
N PRO A 138 7.51 -15.70 -5.70
CA PRO A 138 6.42 -15.40 -4.78
C PRO A 138 6.07 -13.92 -4.90
N PHE A 139 5.52 -13.52 -6.05
CA PHE A 139 4.64 -12.39 -6.13
C PHE A 139 3.44 -12.80 -5.29
N ILE A 140 3.37 -12.20 -4.11
CA ILE A 140 2.14 -12.19 -3.36
C ILE A 140 1.12 -11.59 -4.34
N VAL A 141 0.12 -12.37 -4.74
CA VAL A 141 -0.99 -11.87 -5.52
C VAL A 141 -1.50 -10.67 -4.75
N HIS A 142 -1.45 -9.49 -5.35
CA HIS A 142 -1.68 -8.22 -4.66
C HIS A 142 -2.98 -8.23 -3.85
N ASP A 143 -3.99 -8.95 -4.35
CA ASP A 143 -5.31 -9.09 -3.74
C ASP A 143 -5.38 -10.13 -2.62
N GLU A 144 -4.38 -11.01 -2.46
CA GLU A 144 -4.32 -12.05 -1.43
C GLU A 144 -3.45 -11.65 -0.23
N LEU A 145 -2.73 -10.53 -0.32
CA LEU A 145 -1.96 -10.00 0.82
C LEU A 145 -2.93 -9.51 1.89
N THR A 146 -2.91 -10.16 3.05
CA THR A 146 -3.72 -9.77 4.20
C THR A 146 -2.91 -8.99 5.22
N PHE A 147 -3.57 -8.04 5.86
CA PHE A 147 -3.02 -7.19 6.90
C PHE A 147 -3.87 -7.30 8.16
N GLU A 148 -3.22 -7.37 9.31
CA GLU A 148 -3.88 -7.17 10.60
C GLU A 148 -4.01 -5.65 10.84
N LEU A 149 -5.24 -5.16 10.85
CA LEU A 149 -5.60 -3.86 11.39
C LEU A 149 -5.86 -3.97 12.88
N ARG A 150 -5.29 -3.05 13.66
CA ARG A 150 -5.50 -2.93 15.10
C ARG A 150 -6.23 -1.63 15.38
N PHE A 151 -7.32 -1.73 16.13
CA PHE A 151 -8.11 -0.59 16.60
C PHE A 151 -7.61 -0.22 17.99
N VAL A 152 -6.68 0.73 18.05
CA VAL A 152 -6.04 1.17 19.29
C VAL A 152 -6.84 2.32 19.87
N LEU A 153 -7.32 2.21 21.12
CA LEU A 153 -8.07 3.27 21.79
C LEU A 153 -7.16 4.38 22.34
N GLY A 154 -5.98 3.99 22.79
CA GLY A 154 -5.03 4.93 23.37
C GLY A 154 -3.87 4.25 24.06
N TYR A 155 -3.15 5.06 24.82
CA TYR A 155 -1.93 4.67 25.51
C TYR A 155 -1.88 5.26 26.92
N SER A 156 -1.11 4.60 27.78
CA SER A 156 -0.73 5.10 29.11
C SER A 156 0.71 4.70 29.42
N VAL A 157 1.31 5.35 30.42
CA VAL A 157 2.62 4.97 30.96
C VAL A 157 2.44 4.47 32.39
N LEU A 158 2.79 3.22 32.65
CA LEU A 158 2.75 2.62 34.00
C LEU A 158 4.13 2.21 34.45
N SER A 159 4.35 2.16 35.77
CA SER A 159 5.59 1.61 36.31
C SER A 159 5.61 0.09 36.11
N LEU A 160 6.82 -0.48 36.02
CA LEU A 160 6.97 -1.94 35.97
C LEU A 160 6.34 -2.62 37.20
N ASN A 161 6.42 -1.98 38.38
CA ASN A 161 5.79 -2.50 39.60
C ASN A 161 4.26 -2.58 39.49
N ASP A 162 3.60 -1.56 38.95
CA ASP A 162 2.14 -1.58 38.75
C ASP A 162 1.75 -2.70 37.79
N LEU A 163 2.52 -2.87 36.70
CA LEU A 163 2.27 -3.91 35.70
C LEU A 163 2.44 -5.33 36.24
N ILE A 164 3.42 -5.57 37.11
CA ILE A 164 3.65 -6.89 37.72
C ILE A 164 2.51 -7.26 38.69
N ASN A 165 1.99 -6.26 39.39
CA ASN A 165 1.00 -6.45 40.44
C ASN A 165 -0.45 -6.41 39.95
N ILE A 166 -0.68 -6.13 38.67
CA ILE A 166 -2.01 -6.06 38.07
C ILE A 166 -2.84 -7.33 38.38
N VAL A 167 -4.09 -7.14 38.79
CA VAL A 167 -5.05 -8.19 39.13
C VAL A 167 -6.41 -7.90 38.49
N PRO A 168 -7.26 -8.94 38.29
CA PRO A 168 -8.64 -8.72 37.94
C PRO A 168 -9.35 -7.80 38.94
N GLY A 169 -10.11 -6.82 38.45
CA GLY A 169 -10.76 -5.75 39.20
C GLY A 169 -9.97 -4.44 39.23
N ASP A 170 -8.71 -4.42 38.80
CA ASP A 170 -7.95 -3.18 38.69
C ASP A 170 -8.49 -2.31 37.54
N ILE A 171 -8.52 -1.00 37.73
CA ILE A 171 -8.92 -0.03 36.71
C ILE A 171 -7.67 0.65 36.17
N VAL A 172 -7.42 0.47 34.87
CA VAL A 172 -6.29 1.10 34.17
C VAL A 172 -6.78 2.23 33.29
N ILE A 173 -6.42 3.46 33.62
CA ILE A 173 -6.85 4.66 32.89
C ILE A 173 -6.14 4.72 31.53
N ILE A 174 -6.85 5.14 30.49
CA ILE A 174 -6.29 5.50 29.18
C ILE A 174 -5.91 6.98 29.21
N GLU A 175 -4.65 7.29 29.50
CA GLU A 175 -4.18 8.67 29.72
C GLU A 175 -4.21 9.49 28.43
N CYS A 176 -3.84 8.85 27.31
CA CYS A 176 -3.84 9.45 25.99
C CYS A 176 -4.88 8.75 25.11
N ALA A 177 -6.14 9.17 25.20
CA ALA A 177 -7.23 8.68 24.36
C ALA A 177 -7.08 9.24 22.92
N ASN A 178 -6.40 8.49 22.05
CA ASN A 178 -6.15 8.85 20.66
C ASN A 178 -6.49 7.69 19.71
N ALA A 179 -7.79 7.38 19.63
CA ALA A 179 -8.32 6.24 18.90
C ALA A 179 -7.86 6.20 17.43
N ARG A 180 -7.11 5.15 17.06
CA ARG A 180 -6.44 4.99 15.77
C ARG A 180 -6.54 3.58 15.21
N ILE A 181 -6.65 3.51 13.89
CA ILE A 181 -6.52 2.27 13.11
C ILE A 181 -5.07 2.16 12.63
N MET A 182 -4.41 1.07 13.00
CA MET A 182 -3.00 0.84 12.72
C MET A 182 -2.74 -0.48 12.01
N THR A 183 -1.76 -0.50 11.11
CA THR A 183 -1.16 -1.74 10.60
C THR A 183 0.35 -1.74 10.87
N GLY A 184 0.82 -2.73 11.63
CA GLY A 184 2.18 -2.70 12.19
C GLY A 184 2.43 -1.42 13.00
N GLN A 185 3.36 -0.59 12.53
CA GLN A 185 3.73 0.71 13.13
C GLN A 185 3.09 1.91 12.42
N TYR A 186 2.35 1.69 11.34
CA TYR A 186 1.76 2.76 10.54
C TYR A 186 0.36 3.07 11.03
N VAL A 187 0.12 4.34 11.36
CA VAL A 187 -1.22 4.88 11.62
C VAL A 187 -1.87 5.19 10.28
N LEU A 188 -3.06 4.65 10.06
CA LEU A 188 -3.81 4.84 8.81
C LEU A 188 -4.89 5.92 8.98
N TYR A 189 -5.71 5.76 10.01
CA TYR A 189 -6.87 6.61 10.25
C TYR A 189 -7.06 6.83 11.76
N GLU A 190 -7.70 7.94 12.11
CA GLU A 190 -8.42 8.05 13.38
C GLU A 190 -9.72 7.23 13.28
N PHE A 191 -10.31 6.84 14.41
CA PHE A 191 -11.66 6.28 14.40
C PHE A 191 -12.46 6.71 15.62
N ALA A 192 -13.77 6.71 15.48
CA ALA A 192 -14.71 6.80 16.59
C ALA A 192 -15.35 5.43 16.79
N TYR A 193 -15.47 5.00 18.04
CA TYR A 193 -16.17 3.76 18.37
C TYR A 193 -17.64 4.03 18.67
N ASP A 194 -18.53 3.25 18.06
CA ASP A 194 -19.97 3.24 18.28
C ASP A 194 -20.39 1.78 18.49
N GLU A 195 -21.10 1.46 19.58
CA GLU A 195 -21.45 0.07 19.91
C GLU A 195 -22.36 -0.60 18.87
N GLU A 196 -23.23 0.18 18.20
CA GLU A 196 -24.17 -0.36 17.20
C GLU A 196 -23.52 -0.48 15.82
N LYS A 197 -22.61 0.44 15.49
CA LYS A 197 -22.00 0.53 14.16
C LYS A 197 -20.62 -0.12 14.10
N GLY A 198 -19.89 -0.20 15.20
CA GLY A 198 -18.48 -0.62 15.24
C GLY A 198 -17.52 0.56 15.09
N GLY A 199 -16.42 0.37 14.37
CA GLY A 199 -15.40 1.40 14.18
C GLY A 199 -15.73 2.32 13.01
N VAL A 200 -16.07 3.58 13.27
CA VAL A 200 -16.30 4.59 12.24
C VAL A 200 -14.99 5.28 11.89
N VAL A 201 -14.58 5.17 10.63
CA VAL A 201 -13.30 5.69 10.14
C VAL A 201 -13.34 7.22 10.10
N GLY A 202 -12.41 7.83 10.83
CA GLY A 202 -12.21 9.27 10.90
C GLY A 202 -11.16 9.77 9.92
N ASN A 203 -10.56 10.92 10.22
CA ASN A 203 -9.61 11.57 9.33
C ASN A 203 -8.34 10.73 9.14
N MET A 204 -7.72 10.86 7.96
CA MET A 204 -6.39 10.33 7.71
C MET A 204 -5.37 11.08 8.56
N VAL A 205 -4.53 10.33 9.28
CA VAL A 205 -3.45 10.90 10.08
C VAL A 205 -2.25 11.17 9.17
N ASN A 206 -2.03 12.44 8.82
CA ASN A 206 -0.75 12.86 8.27
C ASN A 206 0.30 12.74 9.39
N THR A 207 1.11 11.68 9.36
CA THR A 207 2.21 11.47 10.30
C THR A 207 3.33 12.50 10.08
N ASN A 208 3.12 13.71 10.59
CA ASN A 208 4.15 14.71 10.84
C ASN A 208 4.16 15.06 12.32
N THR A 209 4.48 14.09 13.17
CA THR A 209 4.84 14.37 14.57
C THR A 209 5.94 13.42 14.99
N GLY A 210 7.18 13.85 14.73
CA GLY A 210 8.31 13.36 15.50
C GLY A 210 8.24 14.00 16.88
N VAL A 211 7.91 13.22 17.91
CA VAL A 211 8.12 13.64 19.28
C VAL A 211 9.58 13.37 19.61
N GLN A 212 10.38 14.43 19.61
CA GLN A 212 11.71 14.43 20.22
C GLN A 212 11.52 14.59 21.73
N GLY A 213 11.65 13.50 22.48
CA GLY A 213 11.82 13.56 23.93
C GLY A 213 13.29 13.84 24.24
N GLU A 214 13.55 14.95 24.91
CA GLU A 214 14.85 15.25 25.53
C GLU A 214 15.16 14.19 26.58
N LYS A 215 16.39 13.67 26.59
CA LYS A 215 16.85 12.71 27.60
C LYS A 215 17.37 13.48 28.81
N GLU A 216 16.64 13.43 29.91
CA GLU A 216 17.18 13.72 31.24
C GLU A 216 17.82 12.44 31.83
N ASP A 217 18.98 12.59 32.45
CA ASP A 217 19.67 11.52 33.19
C ASP A 217 18.92 11.27 34.51
N ILE A 218 18.02 10.30 34.50
CA ILE A 218 17.28 9.86 35.68
C ILE A 218 17.91 8.56 36.18
N GLN A 219 18.34 8.52 37.45
CA GLN A 219 18.69 7.27 38.14
C GLN A 219 17.40 6.45 38.32
N PHE A 220 17.24 5.38 37.54
CA PHE A 220 16.09 4.48 37.66
C PHE A 220 16.38 3.34 38.64
N GLU A 221 15.49 3.14 39.62
CA GLU A 221 15.27 1.81 40.19
C GLU A 221 14.46 0.98 39.19
N TRP A 222 14.81 -0.29 39.01
CA TRP A 222 14.18 -1.15 38.00
C TRP A 222 12.66 -1.29 38.16
N CYS A 223 12.15 -1.15 39.37
CA CYS A 223 10.72 -1.23 39.68
C CYS A 223 9.92 -0.03 39.18
N ASP A 224 10.55 1.15 39.06
CA ASP A 224 9.92 2.40 38.64
C ASP A 224 10.12 2.68 37.13
N LEU A 225 10.59 1.67 36.39
CA LEU A 225 10.79 1.80 34.96
C LEU A 225 9.44 2.15 34.28
N PRO A 226 9.32 3.30 33.60
CA PRO A 226 8.13 3.64 32.86
C PRO A 226 7.99 2.73 31.64
N VAL A 227 6.81 2.14 31.49
CA VAL A 227 6.49 1.20 30.42
C VAL A 227 5.24 1.67 29.70
N ASP A 228 5.35 1.78 28.37
CA ASP A 228 4.21 2.09 27.50
C ASP A 228 3.21 0.93 27.48
N VAL A 229 1.96 1.29 27.74
CA VAL A 229 0.79 0.41 27.71
C VAL A 229 -0.10 0.83 26.55
N GLU A 230 -0.50 -0.13 25.72
CA GLU A 230 -1.38 0.07 24.56
C GLU A 230 -2.70 -0.66 24.78
N PHE A 231 -3.82 0.05 24.56
CA PHE A 231 -5.17 -0.50 24.69
C PHE A 231 -5.77 -0.76 23.32
N VAL A 232 -6.00 -2.03 23.00
CA VAL A 232 -6.50 -2.46 21.69
C VAL A 232 -7.94 -2.97 21.84
N LEU A 233 -8.87 -2.25 21.22
CA LEU A 233 -10.29 -2.61 21.16
C LEU A 233 -10.49 -3.91 20.39
N ASP A 234 -9.95 -3.97 19.17
CA ASP A 234 -10.10 -5.16 18.34
C ASP A 234 -9.02 -5.28 17.26
N LYS A 235 -9.00 -6.43 16.59
CA LYS A 235 -8.14 -6.73 15.46
C LYS A 235 -8.97 -7.27 14.29
N LEU A 236 -8.74 -6.72 13.11
CA LEU A 236 -9.40 -7.14 11.88
C LEU A 236 -8.35 -7.55 10.85
N THR A 237 -8.47 -8.75 10.30
CA THR A 237 -7.65 -9.16 9.15
C THR A 237 -8.37 -8.79 7.86
N ILE A 238 -7.71 -8.01 7.00
CA ILE A 238 -8.29 -7.47 5.77
C ILE A 238 -7.32 -7.66 4.60
N SER A 239 -7.82 -7.87 3.39
CA SER A 239 -6.98 -7.90 2.18
C SER A 239 -6.51 -6.50 1.78
N LEU A 240 -5.44 -6.42 0.99
CA LEU A 240 -5.00 -5.15 0.39
C LEU A 240 -6.11 -4.50 -0.43
N SER A 241 -6.88 -5.30 -1.18
CA SER A 241 -7.96 -4.83 -2.04
C SER A 241 -9.13 -4.20 -1.27
N GLU A 242 -9.35 -4.63 -0.03
CA GLU A 242 -10.35 -4.07 0.88
C GLU A 242 -9.77 -2.87 1.63
N LEU A 243 -8.50 -2.93 2.03
CA LEU A 243 -7.78 -1.80 2.65
C LEU A 243 -7.77 -0.56 1.74
N GLU A 244 -7.57 -0.74 0.43
CA GLU A 244 -7.61 0.33 -0.57
C GLU A 244 -8.99 0.99 -0.73
N LYS A 245 -10.06 0.31 -0.30
CA LYS A 245 -11.43 0.81 -0.41
C LYS A 245 -11.87 1.62 0.81
N ILE A 246 -11.18 1.48 1.94
CA ILE A 246 -11.52 2.18 3.17
C ILE A 246 -11.45 3.69 2.93
N SER A 247 -12.56 4.35 3.22
CA SER A 247 -12.76 5.79 3.10
C SER A 247 -13.21 6.38 4.44
N VAL A 248 -13.02 7.69 4.59
CA VAL A 248 -13.51 8.42 5.76
C VAL A 248 -15.04 8.30 5.83
N GLY A 249 -15.57 8.00 7.00
CA GLY A 249 -16.99 7.74 7.25
C GLY A 249 -17.40 6.29 7.09
N ASP A 250 -16.54 5.42 6.55
CA ASP A 250 -16.82 3.99 6.46
C ASP A 250 -16.93 3.38 7.86
N THR A 251 -17.75 2.33 7.94
CA THR A 251 -17.96 1.57 9.17
C THR A 251 -17.29 0.21 9.02
N LEU A 252 -16.35 -0.07 9.91
CA LEU A 252 -15.63 -1.34 9.97
C LEU A 252 -16.24 -2.21 11.08
N SER A 253 -16.69 -3.40 10.70
CA SER A 253 -17.25 -4.37 11.63
C SER A 253 -16.19 -4.83 12.62
N LEU A 254 -16.44 -4.55 13.90
CA LEU A 254 -15.65 -5.06 15.02
C LEU A 254 -16.34 -6.28 15.63
N ALA A 255 -15.63 -6.99 16.49
CA ALA A 255 -16.19 -8.06 17.30
C ALA A 255 -17.41 -7.55 18.09
N VAL A 256 -18.43 -8.40 18.20
CA VAL A 256 -19.60 -8.10 19.03
C VAL A 256 -19.16 -7.99 20.49
N ASN A 257 -19.56 -6.92 21.15
CA ASN A 257 -19.12 -6.56 22.50
C ASN A 257 -17.57 -6.42 22.62
N ALA A 258 -16.92 -5.81 21.62
CA ALA A 258 -15.48 -5.57 21.62
C ALA A 258 -15.02 -4.76 22.85
N GLU A 259 -15.87 -3.85 23.33
CA GLU A 259 -15.67 -3.05 24.53
C GLU A 259 -15.48 -3.91 25.79
N LYS A 260 -15.96 -5.16 25.81
CA LYS A 260 -15.79 -6.09 26.95
C LYS A 260 -14.52 -6.93 26.89
N ASN A 261 -13.76 -6.79 25.81
CA ASN A 261 -12.62 -7.64 25.49
C ASN A 261 -11.39 -6.81 25.08
N ILE A 262 -11.22 -5.63 25.67
CA ILE A 262 -10.08 -4.76 25.42
C ILE A 262 -8.79 -5.49 25.80
N LYS A 263 -7.87 -5.56 24.85
CA LYS A 263 -6.56 -6.19 25.05
C LYS A 263 -5.55 -5.12 25.46
N ILE A 264 -4.94 -5.33 26.63
CA ILE A 264 -3.88 -4.48 27.16
C ILE A 264 -2.53 -5.08 26.77
N TYR A 265 -1.73 -4.33 26.01
CA TYR A 265 -0.42 -4.75 25.52
C TYR A 265 0.70 -3.94 26.16
N ILE A 266 1.81 -4.62 26.49
CA ILE A 266 3.09 -4.00 26.83
C ILE A 266 4.15 -4.53 25.88
N ASN A 267 4.92 -3.65 25.22
CA ASN A 267 5.94 -4.08 24.26
C ASN A 267 5.44 -5.14 23.24
N LYS A 268 4.20 -4.99 22.76
CA LYS A 268 3.49 -5.91 21.85
C LYS A 268 3.16 -7.30 22.43
N LYS A 269 3.37 -7.53 23.73
CA LYS A 269 2.95 -8.74 24.44
C LYS A 269 1.63 -8.47 25.17
N LEU A 270 0.68 -9.39 25.03
CA LEU A 270 -0.59 -9.31 25.74
C LEU A 270 -0.33 -9.46 27.23
N LEU A 271 -0.71 -8.44 28.01
CA LEU A 271 -0.61 -8.44 29.46
C LEU A 271 -1.94 -8.85 30.09
N ALA A 272 -3.04 -8.27 29.65
CA ALA A 272 -4.34 -8.43 30.27
C ALA A 272 -5.48 -8.21 29.26
N ILE A 273 -6.68 -8.63 29.66
CA ILE A 273 -7.94 -8.37 28.98
C ILE A 273 -8.86 -7.69 29.99
N GLY A 274 -9.68 -6.76 29.52
CA GLY A 274 -10.63 -6.05 30.37
C GLY A 274 -11.82 -5.45 29.62
N GLU A 275 -12.70 -4.82 30.37
CA GLU A 275 -13.87 -4.10 29.87
C GLU A 275 -13.62 -2.60 29.90
N LEU A 276 -13.99 -1.92 28.83
CA LEU A 276 -13.92 -0.47 28.71
C LEU A 276 -14.99 0.14 29.63
N VAL A 277 -14.55 1.03 30.51
CA VAL A 277 -15.40 1.75 31.44
C VAL A 277 -15.11 3.25 31.36
N GLU A 278 -16.10 4.06 31.65
CA GLU A 278 -15.94 5.50 31.84
C GLU A 278 -15.88 5.79 33.33
N ILE A 279 -14.82 6.48 33.78
CA ILE A 279 -14.66 6.90 35.18
C ILE A 279 -15.02 8.37 35.36
N ASP A 280 -15.13 8.79 36.61
CA ASP A 280 -15.45 10.18 36.98
C ASP A 280 -14.57 11.18 36.20
N ASN A 281 -15.21 12.21 35.65
CA ASN A 281 -14.66 13.22 34.72
C ASN A 281 -14.58 12.81 33.25
N GLY A 282 -15.23 11.71 32.86
CA GLY A 282 -15.36 11.29 31.45
C GLY A 282 -14.09 10.71 30.84
N MET A 283 -13.16 10.26 31.70
CA MET A 283 -11.96 9.56 31.25
C MET A 283 -12.30 8.10 30.95
N LEU A 284 -11.75 7.58 29.86
CA LEU A 284 -11.85 6.17 29.53
C LEU A 284 -10.81 5.38 30.32
N ALA A 285 -11.22 4.22 30.82
CA ALA A 285 -10.36 3.28 31.53
C ALA A 285 -10.76 1.86 31.16
N VAL A 286 -9.91 0.89 31.53
CA VAL A 286 -10.18 -0.53 31.34
C VAL A 286 -10.18 -1.21 32.69
N GLU A 287 -11.32 -1.79 33.07
CA GLU A 287 -11.41 -2.69 34.22
C GLU A 287 -10.86 -4.06 33.80
N VAL A 288 -9.78 -4.49 34.43
CA VAL A 288 -9.10 -5.74 34.13
C VAL A 288 -9.99 -6.92 34.53
N THR A 289 -10.31 -7.79 33.59
CA THR A 289 -11.08 -9.02 33.86
C THR A 289 -10.19 -10.26 33.90
N GLN A 290 -9.07 -10.23 33.18
CA GLN A 290 -8.13 -11.34 33.10
C GLN A 290 -6.69 -10.85 32.92
N VAL A 291 -5.73 -11.52 33.59
CA VAL A 291 -4.29 -11.29 33.42
C VAL A 291 -3.65 -12.48 32.70
N SER A 292 -2.86 -12.20 31.67
CA SER A 292 -2.18 -13.21 30.86
C SER A 292 -0.93 -13.75 31.56
N GLY A 293 -0.71 -15.06 31.52
CA GLY A 293 0.54 -15.68 31.96
C GLY A 293 0.65 -16.04 33.45
N ARG A 294 -0.35 -15.77 34.29
CA ARG A 294 -0.43 -16.42 35.61
C ARG A 294 -0.91 -17.87 35.41
N LYS A 295 0.01 -18.82 35.55
CA LYS A 295 -0.37 -20.22 35.83
C LYS A 295 -1.12 -20.20 37.16
N ASN A 296 -2.33 -20.76 37.20
CA ASN A 296 -2.98 -21.10 38.46
C ASN A 296 -2.00 -21.99 39.23
N VAL A 297 -1.44 -21.44 40.32
CA VAL A 297 -0.79 -22.25 41.34
C VAL A 297 -1.93 -22.66 42.26
N GLU A 298 -2.49 -23.83 41.98
CA GLU A 298 -3.20 -24.61 43.01
C GLU A 298 -2.19 -25.15 44.04
#